data_AF-A0A1Z4LRU0-F1
#
_entry.id   AF-A0A1Z4LRU0-F1
#
_cell.length_a   1.000
_cell.length_b   1.000
_cell.length_c   1.000
_cell.angle_alpha   90.00
_cell.angle_beta   90.00
_cell.angle_gamma   90.00
#
_symmetry.space_group_name_H-M   'P 1'
#
loop_
_entity.id
_entity.type
_entity.pdbx_description
1 polymer ?
#
loop_
_entity_poly.entity_id
_entity_poly.type
_entity_poly.pdbx_seq_one_letter_code
_entity_poly.pdbx_strand_id
1 'polypeptide(L)' 'MSQLNYETMPDAELLTYVRQHPEDKQAFYTYVDRKRSASGDSVPMSVEEAEAELERRIRKQK' A
#
# COMPACT_ATOMS: atom_id res chain seq x y z
N MET A 1 -4.42 25.36 5.33
CA MET A 1 -4.04 23.94 5.22
C MET A 1 -3.45 23.75 3.84
N SER A 2 -2.12 23.72 3.72
CA SER A 2 -1.50 23.43 2.43
C SER A 2 -1.89 22.01 2.05
N GLN A 3 -2.79 21.87 1.08
CA GLN A 3 -3.05 20.59 0.45
C GLN A 3 -1.73 20.17 -0.20
N LEU A 4 -0.96 19.31 0.47
CA LEU A 4 0.17 18.65 -0.16
C LEU A 4 -0.41 17.89 -1.35
N ASN A 5 0.11 18.15 -2.54
CA ASN A 5 -0.34 17.46 -3.74
C ASN A 5 0.29 16.06 -3.75
N TYR A 6 -0.32 15.15 -2.97
CA TYR A 6 0.08 13.75 -2.86
C TYR A 6 0.09 13.04 -4.22
N GLU A 7 -0.74 13.51 -5.18
CA GLU A 7 -0.77 13.00 -6.56
C GLU A 7 0.53 13.30 -7.33
N THR A 8 1.15 14.46 -7.09
CA THR A 8 2.38 14.88 -7.80
C THR A 8 3.66 14.44 -7.10
N MET A 9 3.57 14.00 -5.84
CA MET A 9 4.72 13.55 -5.05
C MET A 9 5.20 12.17 -5.54
N PRO A 10 6.51 11.89 -5.58
CA PRO A 10 7.03 10.56 -5.88
C PRO A 10 6.62 9.55 -4.79
N ASP A 11 6.38 8.30 -5.19
CA ASP A 11 5.89 7.24 -4.30
C ASP A 11 6.77 7.01 -3.06
N ALA A 12 8.08 7.23 -3.18
CA ALA A 12 9.03 7.09 -2.09
C ALA A 12 8.87 8.19 -1.02
N GLU A 13 8.61 9.43 -1.46
CA GLU A 13 8.35 10.54 -0.54
C GLU A 13 6.97 10.40 0.09
N LEU A 14 5.95 9.99 -0.68
CA LEU A 14 4.62 9.73 -0.15
C LEU A 14 4.63 8.61 0.90
N LEU A 15 5.39 7.52 0.67
CA LEU A 15 5.58 6.47 1.67
C LEU A 15 6.25 6.99 2.94
N THR A 16 7.28 7.81 2.80
CA THR A 16 8.00 8.38 3.95
C THR A 16 7.08 9.30 4.75
N TYR A 17 6.28 10.11 4.06
CA TYR A 17 5.30 10.99 4.66
C TYR A 17 4.23 10.22 5.42
N VAL A 18 3.62 9.20 4.81
CA VAL A 18 2.61 8.33 5.45
C VAL A 18 3.16 7.63 6.70
N ARG A 19 4.45 7.27 6.70
CA ARG A 19 5.11 6.68 7.87
C ARG A 19 5.33 7.69 9.00
N GLN A 20 5.60 8.95 8.67
CA GLN A 20 5.83 10.03 9.64
C GLN A 20 4.52 10.65 10.14
N HIS A 21 3.45 10.54 9.37
CA HIS A 21 2.13 11.10 9.65
C HIS A 21 1.02 10.04 9.60
N PRO A 22 1.02 9.09 10.55
CA PRO A 22 0.00 8.04 10.60
C PRO A 22 -1.40 8.59 10.90
N GLU A 23 -1.54 9.83 11.41
CA GLU A 23 -2.84 10.47 11.56
C GLU A 23 -3.45 10.96 10.25
N ASP A 24 -2.64 11.17 9.21
CA ASP A 24 -3.08 11.65 7.91
C ASP A 24 -3.60 10.49 7.05
N LYS A 25 -4.87 10.15 7.29
CA LYS A 25 -5.58 9.12 6.53
C LYS A 25 -5.65 9.46 5.04
N GLN A 26 -5.68 10.73 4.67
CA GLN A 26 -5.79 11.14 3.27
C GLN A 26 -4.51 10.76 2.51
N ALA A 27 -3.34 11.06 3.08
CA ALA A 27 -2.06 10.63 2.53
C ALA A 27 -1.95 9.10 2.42
N PHE A 28 -2.42 8.37 3.45
CA PHE A 28 -2.45 6.91 3.44
C PHE A 28 -3.32 6.35 2.31
N TYR A 29 -4.55 6.85 2.16
CA TYR A 29 -5.46 6.41 1.11
C TYR A 29 -4.90 6.71 -0.28
N THR A 30 -4.31 7.89 -0.50
CA THR A 30 -3.67 8.22 -1.79
C THR A 30 -2.51 7.27 -2.11
N TYR A 31 -1.68 6.92 -1.13
CA TYR A 31 -0.59 5.97 -1.34
C TYR A 31 -1.09 4.57 -1.73
N VAL A 32 -2.08 4.07 -0.99
CA VAL A 32 -2.67 2.73 -1.23
C VAL A 32 -3.36 2.68 -2.59
N ASP A 33 -4.15 3.71 -2.93
CA ASP A 33 -4.87 3.78 -4.20
C ASP A 33 -3.92 3.83 -5.40
N ARG A 34 -2.83 4.59 -5.28
CA ARG A 34 -1.76 4.65 -6.29
C ARG A 34 -1.04 3.32 -6.43
N LYS A 35 -0.73 2.64 -5.33
CA LYS A 35 -0.14 1.29 -5.35
C LYS A 35 -1.07 0.26 -5.99
N ARG A 36 -2.36 0.35 -5.70
CA ARG A 36 -3.38 -0.53 -6.28
C ARG A 36 -3.53 -0.28 -7.78
N SER A 37 -3.58 0.98 -8.21
CA SER A 37 -3.66 1.38 -9.63
C SER A 37 -2.41 1.00 -10.42
N ALA A 38 -1.22 1.08 -9.81
CA ALA A 38 0.03 0.60 -10.42
C ALA A 38 0.09 -0.94 -10.49
N SER A 39 -0.60 -1.63 -9.58
CA SER A 39 -0.73 -3.07 -9.54
C SER A 39 -1.96 -3.49 -10.35
N GLY A 40 -1.93 -3.28 -11.67
CA GLY A 40 -3.05 -3.61 -12.58
C GLY A 40 -3.51 -5.07 -12.53
N ASP A 41 -2.75 -5.95 -11.87
CA ASP A 41 -3.01 -7.38 -11.65
C ASP A 41 -3.33 -7.72 -10.18
N SER A 42 -3.93 -6.80 -9.41
CA SER A 42 -4.47 -7.18 -8.10
C SER A 42 -5.69 -8.09 -8.31
N VAL A 43 -5.43 -9.39 -8.51
CA VAL A 43 -6.46 -10.41 -8.60
C VAL A 43 -7.18 -10.45 -7.25
N PRO A 44 -8.52 -10.34 -7.21
CA PRO A 44 -9.26 -10.52 -5.98
C PRO A 44 -9.00 -11.93 -5.47
N MET A 45 -8.33 -12.02 -4.33
CA MET A 45 -7.99 -13.26 -3.65
C MET A 45 -8.91 -13.39 -2.44
N SER A 46 -9.48 -14.57 -2.21
CA SER A 46 -10.23 -14.83 -0.98
C SER A 46 -9.32 -14.76 0.24
N VAL A 47 -9.89 -14.49 1.42
CA VAL A 47 -9.14 -14.46 2.68
C VAL A 47 -8.41 -15.79 2.90
N GLU A 48 -9.08 -16.91 2.66
CA GLU A 48 -8.49 -18.26 2.76
C GLU A 48 -7.31 -18.46 1.80
N GLU A 49 -7.40 -17.93 0.58
CA GLU A 49 -6.31 -18.01 -0.41
C GLU A 49 -5.12 -17.14 0.00
N ALA A 50 -5.38 -15.95 0.55
CA ALA A 50 -4.35 -15.06 1.07
C ALA A 50 -3.61 -15.67 2.26
N GLU A 51 -4.33 -16.32 3.17
CA GLU A 51 -3.75 -17.04 4.31
C GLU A 51 -2.91 -18.23 3.86
N ALA A 52 -3.40 -19.02 2.90
CA ALA A 52 -2.65 -20.16 2.35
C ALA A 52 -1.35 -19.73 1.63
N GLU A 53 -1.39 -18.62 0.89
CA GLU A 53 -0.20 -18.05 0.26
C GLU A 53 0.79 -17.50 1.30
N LEU A 54 0.29 -16.81 2.33
CA LEU A 54 1.12 -16.33 3.43
C LEU A 54 1.86 -17.50 4.10
N GLU A 55 1.15 -18.59 4.38
CA GLU A 55 1.73 -19.78 4.99
C GLU A 55 2.79 -20.43 4.10
N ARG A 56 2.55 -20.53 2.78
CA ARG A 56 3.56 -21.02 1.82
C ARG A 56 4.83 -20.19 1.84
N ARG A 57 4.72 -18.86 1.87
CA ARG A 57 5.88 -17.95 1.87
C ARG A 57 6.68 -18.06 3.17
N ILE A 58 6.00 -18.17 4.31
CA ILE A 58 6.66 -18.37 5.62
C ILE A 58 7.42 -19.71 5.63
N ARG A 59 6.81 -20.79 5.13
CA ARG A 59 7.47 -22.11 5.06
C ARG A 59 8.68 -22.14 4.11
N LYS A 60 8.66 -21.34 3.03
CA LYS A 60 9.77 -21.25 2.06
C LYS A 60 11.00 -20.48 2.58
N GLN A 61 10.84 -19.69 3.64
CA GLN A 61 11.92 -18.91 4.28
C GLN A 61 12.63 -19.68 5.41
N LYS A 62 12.32 -20.96 5.59
CA LYS A 62 12.84 -21.83 6.66
C LYS A 62 13.67 -22.96 6.07
#